data_AF-A0A139WQK1-F1
#
_entry.id   AF-A0A139WQK1-F1
#
_cell.length_a   1.000
_cell.length_b   1.000
_cell.length_c   1.000
_cell.angle_alpha   90.00
_cell.angle_beta   90.00
_cell.angle_gamma   90.00
#
_symmetry.space_group_name_H-M   'P 1'
#
loop_
_entity.id
_entity.type
_entity.pdbx_description
1 polymer ?
#
loop_
_entity_poly.entity_id
_entity_poly.type
_entity_poly.pdbx_seq_one_letter_code
_entity_poly.pdbx_strand_id
1 'polypeptide(L)'
;MNELPKEYPMLRVYGQQKAQPATIIGNIEGLCALIGALINAIAYKEGKTEVFDSNAETHEIVVKLANTHDELEIYPIPPYKEQ
;
A
#
# COMPACT_ATOMS: atom_id res chain seq x y z
N MET A 1 -14.40 -21.41 8.10
CA MET A 1 -13.54 -20.24 7.83
C MET A 1 -14.39 -19.24 7.08
N ASN A 2 -14.61 -18.07 7.66
CA ASN A 2 -15.38 -17.00 7.04
C ASN A 2 -14.54 -16.44 5.89
N GLU A 3 -14.96 -16.69 4.65
CA GLU A 3 -14.42 -15.97 3.51
C GLU A 3 -14.71 -14.48 3.74
N LEU A 4 -13.67 -13.65 3.67
CA LEU A 4 -13.84 -12.21 3.68
C LEU A 4 -14.65 -11.83 2.43
N PRO A 5 -15.71 -11.01 2.56
CA PRO A 5 -16.52 -10.63 1.40
C PRO A 5 -15.65 -10.01 0.30
N LYS A 6 -15.89 -10.44 -0.95
CA LYS A 6 -15.15 -9.95 -2.12
C LYS A 6 -15.17 -8.43 -2.25
N GLU A 7 -16.16 -7.78 -1.65
CA GLU A 7 -16.42 -6.34 -1.72
C GLU A 7 -15.43 -5.49 -0.93
N TYR A 8 -14.65 -6.06 0.00
CA TYR A 8 -13.72 -5.27 0.80
C TYR A 8 -12.38 -5.09 0.09
N PRO A 9 -11.82 -3.86 0.01
CA PRO A 9 -10.51 -3.64 -0.59
C PRO A 9 -9.42 -4.34 0.22
N MET A 10 -8.81 -5.40 -0.30
CA MET A 10 -7.77 -6.15 0.39
C MET A 10 -6.42 -5.97 -0.30
N LEU A 11 -5.38 -5.65 0.48
CA LEU A 11 -4.03 -5.46 -0.06
C LEU A 11 -2.96 -6.00 0.90
N ARG A 12 -1.93 -6.62 0.35
CA ARG A 12 -0.70 -6.98 1.05
C ARG A 12 0.49 -6.55 0.21
N VAL A 13 1.45 -5.87 0.85
CA VAL A 13 2.68 -5.37 0.21
C VAL A 13 3.89 -6.05 0.85
N TYR A 14 4.72 -6.68 0.02
CA TYR A 14 5.99 -7.28 0.42
C TYR A 14 7.15 -6.40 -0.05
N GLY A 15 7.81 -5.73 0.89
CA GLY A 15 9.11 -5.10 0.65
C GLY A 15 10.20 -6.17 0.54
N GLN A 16 11.05 -6.11 -0.47
CA GLN A 16 12.16 -7.06 -0.64
C GLN A 16 13.46 -6.52 -0.04
N GLN A 17 14.24 -7.39 0.62
CA GLN A 17 15.66 -7.15 0.85
C GLN A 17 16.42 -7.53 -0.44
N LYS A 18 17.23 -6.60 -0.97
CA LYS A 18 17.99 -6.68 -2.25
C LYS A 18 17.14 -6.40 -3.50
N ALA A 19 17.81 -6.27 -4.65
CA ALA A 19 17.31 -5.82 -5.96
C ALA A 19 16.20 -6.69 -6.62
N GLN A 20 15.30 -7.27 -5.83
CA GLN A 20 14.13 -8.01 -6.29
C GLN A 20 12.91 -7.09 -6.36
N PRO A 21 11.93 -7.38 -7.25
CA PRO A 21 10.71 -6.60 -7.33
C PRO A 21 9.89 -6.67 -6.03
N ALA A 22 9.36 -5.53 -5.59
CA ALA A 22 8.32 -5.52 -4.56
C ALA A 22 7.07 -6.24 -5.09
N THR A 23 6.44 -7.05 -4.25
CA THR A 23 5.23 -7.79 -4.63
C THR A 23 4.01 -7.21 -3.92
N ILE A 24 2.97 -6.89 -4.69
CA ILE A 24 1.69 -6.40 -4.19
C ILE A 24 0.62 -7.42 -4.58
N ILE A 25 -0.12 -7.91 -3.59
CA ILE A 25 -1.21 -8.87 -3.78
C ILE A 25 -2.49 -8.25 -3.24
N GLY A 26 -3.57 -8.27 -4.02
CA GLY A 26 -4.86 -7.77 -3.58
C GLY A 26 -6.00 -8.32 -4.44
N ASN A 27 -7.24 -8.19 -3.96
CA ASN A 27 -8.41 -8.37 -4.82
C ASN A 27 -8.61 -7.16 -5.74
N ILE A 28 -9.61 -7.23 -6.62
CA ILE A 28 -9.87 -6.17 -7.61
C ILE A 28 -10.08 -4.83 -6.90
N GLU A 29 -10.88 -4.84 -5.84
CA GLU A 29 -11.24 -3.70 -5.01
C GLU A 29 -10.01 -3.07 -4.36
N GLY A 30 -9.12 -3.89 -3.78
CA GLY A 30 -7.88 -3.45 -3.15
C GLY A 30 -6.87 -2.84 -4.14
N LEU A 31 -6.76 -3.44 -5.33
CA LEU A 31 -5.89 -2.91 -6.39
C LEU A 31 -6.44 -1.60 -6.97
N CYS A 32 -7.76 -1.50 -7.18
CA CYS A 32 -8.42 -0.26 -7.60
C CYS A 32 -8.24 0.86 -6.58
N ALA A 33 -8.42 0.55 -5.29
CA ALA A 33 -8.17 1.45 -4.17
C ALA A 33 -6.73 2.01 -4.19
N LEU A 34 -5.73 1.12 -4.33
CA LEU A 34 -4.32 1.53 -4.42
C LEU A 34 -4.05 2.42 -5.64
N ILE A 35 -4.57 2.06 -6.83
CA ILE A 35 -4.42 2.86 -8.05
C ILE A 35 -5.02 4.25 -7.86
N GLY A 36 -6.20 4.36 -7.24
CA GLY A 36 -6.83 5.64 -6.94
C GLY A 36 -5.97 6.51 -6.02
N ALA A 37 -5.39 5.93 -4.98
CA ALA A 37 -4.46 6.65 -4.10
C ALA A 37 -3.19 7.11 -4.85
N LEU A 38 -2.63 6.27 -5.72
CA LEU A 38 -1.48 6.64 -6.56
C LEU A 38 -1.79 7.82 -7.49
N ILE A 39 -2.92 7.76 -8.21
CA ILE A 39 -3.35 8.83 -9.12
C ILE A 39 -3.58 10.13 -8.35
N ASN A 40 -4.25 10.06 -7.20
CA ASN A 40 -4.49 11.23 -6.36
C ASN A 40 -3.18 11.85 -5.85
N ALA A 41 -2.22 11.03 -5.43
CA ALA A 41 -0.91 11.53 -5.01
C ALA A 41 -0.14 12.24 -6.14
N ILE A 42 -0.27 11.77 -7.38
CA ILE A 42 0.34 12.41 -8.55
C ILE A 42 -0.37 13.73 -8.88
N ALA A 43 -1.70 13.73 -8.88
CA ALA A 43 -2.51 14.88 -9.28
C ALA A 43 -2.53 15.99 -8.21
N TYR A 44 -2.60 15.62 -6.94
CA TYR A 44 -2.88 16.52 -5.81
C TYR A 44 -1.80 16.49 -4.71
N LYS A 45 -0.66 15.82 -4.94
CA LYS A 45 0.48 15.65 -4.02
C LYS A 45 0.23 14.78 -2.79
N GLU A 46 -1.01 14.36 -2.55
CA GLU A 46 -1.36 13.36 -1.54
C GLU A 46 -2.46 12.43 -2.05
N GLY A 47 -2.35 11.16 -1.69
CA GLY A 47 -3.35 10.14 -1.97
C GLY A 47 -3.50 9.23 -0.79
N LYS A 48 -4.74 8.84 -0.49
CA LYS A 48 -5.05 7.96 0.63
C LYS A 48 -6.08 6.93 0.22
N THR A 49 -5.99 5.75 0.81
CA THR A 49 -7.05 4.74 0.72
C THR A 49 -7.03 3.84 1.94
N GLU A 50 -8.18 3.30 2.30
CA GLU A 50 -8.33 2.28 3.34
C GLU A 50 -8.36 0.90 2.68
N VAL A 51 -7.63 -0.06 3.25
CA VAL A 51 -7.60 -1.46 2.83
C VAL A 51 -7.63 -2.37 4.05
N PHE A 52 -7.97 -3.63 3.83
CA PHE A 52 -7.93 -4.69 4.81
C PHE A 52 -6.72 -5.60 4.58
N ASP A 53 -6.09 -6.05 5.66
CA ASP A 53 -5.12 -7.13 5.60
C ASP A 53 -5.80 -8.52 5.64
N SER A 54 -4.99 -9.58 5.65
CA SER A 54 -5.50 -10.96 5.71
C SER A 54 -6.23 -11.31 7.00
N ASN A 55 -6.02 -10.54 8.06
CA ASN A 55 -6.66 -10.71 9.37
C ASN A 55 -7.93 -9.84 9.49
N ALA A 56 -8.34 -9.18 8.39
CA ALA A 56 -9.43 -8.22 8.35
C ALA A 56 -9.18 -6.96 9.21
N GLU A 57 -7.93 -6.63 9.50
CA GLU A 57 -7.58 -5.36 10.13
C GLU A 57 -7.55 -4.26 9.06
N THR A 58 -8.12 -3.10 9.38
CA THR A 58 -8.13 -1.94 8.49
C THR A 58 -6.82 -1.17 8.61
N HIS A 59 -6.21 -0.86 7.46
CA HIS A 59 -4.98 -0.08 7.32
C HIS A 59 -5.22 1.11 6.39
N GLU A 60 -4.74 2.30 6.77
CA GLU A 60 -4.68 3.46 5.88
C GLU A 60 -3.37 3.41 5.09
N ILE A 61 -3.48 3.36 3.77
CA ILE A 61 -2.34 3.55 2.86
C ILE A 61 -2.28 5.03 2.51
N VAL A 62 -1.19 5.67 2.92
CA VAL A 62 -0.86 7.05 2.54
C VAL A 62 0.21 7.02 1.45
N VAL A 63 -0.14 7.53 0.27
CA VAL A 63 0.78 7.73 -0.85
C VAL A 63 1.15 9.20 -0.92
N LYS A 64 2.45 9.48 -0.93
CA LYS A 64 3.01 10.82 -1.10
C LYS A 64 3.96 10.85 -2.27
N LEU A 65 3.92 11.93 -3.05
CA LEU A 65 4.90 12.18 -4.10
C LEU A 65 6.12 12.90 -3.50
N ALA A 66 7.28 12.26 -3.52
CA ALA A 66 8.55 12.91 -3.23
C ALA A 66 9.08 13.58 -4.50
N ASN A 67 9.54 14.83 -4.39
CA ASN A 67 10.07 15.63 -5.50
C ASN A 67 11.60 15.60 -5.55
N THR A 68 12.24 15.25 -4.44
CA THR A 68 13.71 15.19 -4.32
C THR A 68 14.15 13.84 -3.76
N HIS A 69 15.44 13.52 -3.95
CA HIS A 69 16.03 12.32 -3.37
C HIS A 69 16.03 12.39 -1.84
N ASP A 70 16.39 13.55 -1.28
CA ASP A 70 16.43 13.77 0.18
C ASP A 70 15.06 13.60 0.83
N GLU A 71 13.97 13.96 0.13
CA GLU A 71 12.60 13.72 0.62
C GLU A 71 12.28 12.22 0.78
N LEU A 72 12.94 11.32 0.02
CA LEU A 72 12.77 9.87 0.17
C LEU A 72 13.48 9.33 1.41
N GLU A 73 14.58 9.95 1.85
CA GLU A 73 15.32 9.52 3.04
C GLU A 73 14.59 9.85 4.35
N ILE A 74 13.73 10.89 4.33
CA ILE A 74 12.92 11.32 5.49
C ILE A 74 11.79 10.32 5.80
N TYR A 75 11.36 9.52 4.83
CA TYR A 75 10.37 8.46 5.01
C TYR A 75 11.08 7.10 5.10
N PRO A 76 11.60 6.71 6.28
CA PRO A 76 12.27 5.43 6.42
C PRO A 76 11.30 4.31 6.06
N ILE A 77 11.77 3.37 5.24
CA ILE A 77 11.07 2.10 5.03
C ILE A 77 10.94 1.47 6.43
N PRO A 78 9.72 1.27 6.97
CA PRO A 78 9.57 0.68 8.28
C PRO A 78 10.28 -0.68 8.29
N PRO A 79 11.06 -1.00 9.35
CA PRO A 79 11.79 -2.25 9.41
C PRO A 79 10.80 -3.41 9.28
N TYR A 80 11.05 -4.29 8.31
CA TYR A 80 10.26 -5.49 8.11
C TYR A 80 10.33 -6.34 9.39
N LYS A 81 9.20 -6.51 10.08
CA LYS A 81 9.08 -7.53 11.12
C LYS A 81 8.94 -8.87 10.41
N GLU A 82 9.95 -9.73 10.52
CA GLU A 82 9.78 -11.15 10.25
C GLU A 82 8.62 -11.66 11.11
N GLN A 83 7.54 -12.12 10.46
CA GLN A 83 6.49 -12.92 11.08
C GLN A 83 6.82 -14.39 10.85
#